data_AF-W2WQL4-F1
#
_entry.id   AF-W2WQL4-F1
#
_cell.length_a   1.000
_cell.length_b   1.000
_cell.length_c   1.000
_cell.angle_alpha   90.00
_cell.angle_beta   90.00
_cell.angle_gamma   90.00
#
_symmetry.space_group_name_H-M   'P 1'
#
loop_
_entity.id
_entity.type
_entity.pdbx_description
1 polymer ?
#
loop_
_entity_poly.entity_id
_entity_poly.type
_entity_poly.pdbx_seq_one_letter_code
_entity_poly.pdbx_strand_id
1 'polypeptide(L)'
;MERHGEEAGIHVVQGVEVSSEGPPLVVHPYWAHCVENFRLLSREEAAKVSPDAEHGFAFGTIIYNTGTFMKWLQNEVRQLGATFEQRLVSDFNAEDCDLLVNCSGLAAKELAGDDTVYPIRGQIIKVHNPKLDKYVAAIHRDGHHTYIIPRPHGDVVLGGTVQPHNWSIDNDDSDVEGVWERCCKLWPEVHNSKVVGPVAGLRPGRTGGVCLEMDPRSTQRGAKVIHNYAHGGSGHTLHWGCAQDVVALASQHFGAGTDKVSKL
;
A
#
# COMPACT_ATOMS: atom_id res chain seq x y z
N MET A 1 8.31 4.61 14.85
CA MET A 1 8.38 6.00 14.34
C MET A 1 9.41 6.85 15.10
N GLU A 2 9.45 6.74 16.44
CA GLU A 2 10.21 7.65 17.33
C GLU A 2 11.75 7.67 17.19
N ARG A 3 12.36 6.75 16.43
CA ARG A 3 13.83 6.73 16.27
C ARG A 3 14.35 6.96 14.84
N HIS A 4 13.60 6.54 13.81
CA HIS A 4 14.03 6.58 12.41
C HIS A 4 12.91 6.98 11.43
N GLY A 5 11.77 7.48 11.90
CA GLY A 5 10.61 7.76 11.05
C GLY A 5 10.93 8.69 9.87
N GLU A 6 11.53 9.83 10.15
CA GLU A 6 11.91 10.81 9.12
C GLU A 6 12.96 10.25 8.14
N GLU A 7 13.98 9.56 8.65
CA GLU A 7 15.03 8.91 7.82
C GLU A 7 14.45 7.83 6.90
N ALA A 8 13.46 7.09 7.39
CA ALA A 8 12.71 6.08 6.65
C ALA A 8 11.67 6.70 5.68
N GLY A 9 11.53 8.03 5.64
CA GLY A 9 10.52 8.71 4.83
C GLY A 9 9.10 8.46 5.29
N ILE A 10 8.90 8.23 6.58
CA ILE A 10 7.61 7.99 7.23
C ILE A 10 7.21 9.24 8.00
N HIS A 11 6.03 9.78 7.73
CA HIS A 11 5.52 10.97 8.41
C HIS A 11 4.03 10.85 8.73
N VAL A 12 3.61 11.52 9.81
CA VAL A 12 2.21 11.62 10.18
C VAL A 12 1.59 12.81 9.45
N VAL A 13 0.46 12.57 8.81
CA VAL A 13 -0.34 13.58 8.11
C VAL A 13 -1.74 13.57 8.70
N GLN A 14 -2.21 14.74 9.10
CA GLN A 14 -3.61 14.93 9.44
C GLN A 14 -4.44 14.97 8.17
N GLY A 15 -5.58 14.31 8.19
CA GLY A 15 -6.42 14.27 7.01
C GLY A 15 -7.87 13.95 7.29
N VAL A 16 -8.61 13.93 6.19
CA VAL A 16 -10.04 13.63 6.18
C VAL A 16 -10.33 12.61 5.10
N GLU A 17 -11.26 11.72 5.39
CA GLU A 17 -11.83 10.79 4.43
C GLU A 17 -13.34 10.95 4.44
N VAL A 18 -13.93 11.21 3.27
CA VAL A 18 -15.38 11.36 3.12
C VAL A 18 -15.92 10.30 2.16
N SER A 19 -17.19 9.96 2.33
CA SER A 19 -17.86 9.04 1.41
C SER A 19 -19.27 9.56 1.10
N SER A 20 -19.61 9.48 -0.18
CA SER A 20 -20.95 9.71 -0.70
C SER A 20 -21.76 8.41 -0.81
N GLU A 21 -21.11 7.26 -0.61
CA GLU A 21 -21.82 6.01 -0.36
C GLU A 21 -22.46 6.06 1.02
N GLY A 22 -23.57 5.32 1.19
CA GLY A 22 -24.48 5.37 2.32
C GLY A 22 -23.82 5.44 3.70
N PRO A 23 -24.56 5.84 4.76
CA PRO A 23 -23.99 5.98 6.10
C PRO A 23 -23.22 4.72 6.48
N PRO A 24 -22.05 4.86 7.15
CA PRO A 24 -21.23 3.71 7.40
C PRO A 24 -22.07 2.77 8.28
N LEU A 25 -22.10 1.48 7.91
CA LEU A 25 -22.76 0.44 8.72
C LEU A 25 -22.23 0.41 10.17
N VAL A 26 -21.08 1.05 10.41
CA VAL A 26 -20.38 1.12 11.68
C VAL A 26 -19.96 2.57 11.97
N VAL A 27 -20.41 3.10 13.12
CA VAL A 27 -20.09 4.46 13.60
C VAL A 27 -18.61 4.58 14.02
N HIS A 28 -17.91 3.47 14.24
CA HIS A 28 -16.50 3.40 14.62
C HIS A 28 -15.79 2.27 13.84
N PRO A 29 -15.04 2.57 12.77
CA PRO A 29 -14.37 1.54 11.98
C PRO A 29 -13.35 0.78 12.82
N TYR A 30 -13.10 -0.49 12.48
CA TYR A 30 -12.22 -1.37 13.27
C TYR A 30 -10.80 -0.80 13.41
N TRP A 31 -10.32 -0.03 12.43
CA TRP A 31 -8.98 0.56 12.39
C TRP A 31 -8.85 1.90 13.13
N ALA A 32 -9.94 2.48 13.65
CA ALA A 32 -9.90 3.82 14.26
C ALA A 32 -8.97 3.91 15.49
N HIS A 33 -8.70 2.81 16.17
CA HIS A 33 -7.77 2.76 17.30
C HIS A 33 -6.28 2.72 16.86
N CYS A 34 -6.01 2.52 15.56
CA CYS A 34 -4.66 2.47 15.00
C CYS A 34 -4.18 3.83 14.47
N VAL A 35 -5.03 4.86 14.49
CA VAL A 35 -4.75 6.20 13.96
C VAL A 35 -4.83 7.24 15.06
N GLU A 36 -4.19 8.40 14.84
CA GLU A 36 -4.18 9.48 15.82
C GLU A 36 -5.44 10.35 15.68
N ASN A 37 -5.91 10.92 16.80
CA ASN A 37 -6.96 11.96 16.81
C ASN A 37 -8.23 11.61 16.02
N PHE A 38 -8.60 10.33 15.98
CA PHE A 38 -9.79 9.87 15.25
C PHE A 38 -11.05 10.57 15.77
N ARG A 39 -11.86 11.08 14.85
CA ARG A 39 -13.22 11.52 15.11
C ARG A 39 -14.09 11.45 13.87
N LEU A 40 -15.40 11.41 14.10
CA LEU A 40 -16.39 11.63 13.06
C LEU A 40 -16.42 13.10 12.64
N LEU A 41 -16.64 13.34 11.35
CA LEU A 41 -17.00 14.66 10.84
C LEU A 41 -18.50 14.88 11.05
N SER A 42 -18.88 16.11 11.40
CA SER A 42 -20.27 16.55 11.25
C SER A 42 -20.66 16.58 9.76
N ARG A 43 -21.98 16.58 9.47
CA ARG A 43 -22.47 16.71 8.08
C ARG A 43 -21.97 18.01 7.41
N GLU A 44 -21.88 19.10 8.16
CA GLU A 44 -21.38 20.38 7.65
C GLU A 44 -19.87 20.31 7.31
N GLU A 45 -19.06 19.65 8.15
CA GLU A 45 -17.64 19.45 7.88
C GLU A 45 -17.42 18.55 6.67
N ALA A 46 -18.17 17.45 6.56
CA ALA A 46 -18.07 16.54 5.42
C ALA A 46 -18.48 17.23 4.10
N ALA A 47 -19.57 18.00 4.12
CA ALA A 47 -20.05 18.76 2.96
C ALA A 47 -19.07 19.84 2.48
N LYS A 48 -18.22 20.37 3.37
CA LYS A 48 -17.14 21.30 2.98
C LYS A 48 -16.03 20.61 2.18
N VAL A 49 -15.82 19.31 2.37
CA VAL A 49 -14.83 18.52 1.62
C VAL A 49 -15.43 18.03 0.32
N SER A 50 -16.60 17.39 0.36
CA SER A 50 -17.35 17.01 -0.83
C SER A 50 -18.85 17.27 -0.59
N PRO A 51 -19.53 18.10 -1.40
CA PRO A 51 -20.92 18.49 -1.16
C PRO A 51 -21.91 17.33 -1.09
N ASP A 52 -21.58 16.19 -1.69
CA ASP A 52 -22.36 14.96 -1.73
C ASP A 52 -21.94 13.92 -0.67
N ALA A 53 -20.97 14.24 0.19
CA ALA A 53 -20.55 13.38 1.29
C ALA A 53 -21.71 13.15 2.28
N GLU A 54 -22.00 11.89 2.55
CA GLU A 54 -22.98 11.48 3.55
C GLU A 54 -22.36 11.33 4.94
N HIS A 55 -21.06 10.99 4.99
CA HIS A 55 -20.28 10.83 6.21
C HIS A 55 -18.80 11.08 5.96
N GLY A 56 -18.03 11.16 7.05
CA GLY A 56 -16.58 11.20 6.96
C GLY A 56 -15.88 11.13 8.31
N PHE A 57 -14.57 10.99 8.24
CA PHE A 57 -13.66 10.83 9.37
C PHE A 57 -12.56 11.88 9.29
N ALA A 58 -12.07 12.33 10.44
CA ALA A 58 -10.81 13.05 10.56
C ALA A 58 -9.87 12.24 11.45
N PHE A 59 -8.60 12.13 11.04
CA PHE A 59 -7.57 11.39 11.76
C PHE A 59 -6.16 11.75 11.26
N GLY A 60 -5.17 11.50 12.10
CA GLY A 60 -3.76 11.49 11.74
C GLY A 60 -3.35 10.07 11.31
N THR A 61 -2.81 9.95 10.10
CA THR A 61 -2.32 8.68 9.57
C THR A 61 -0.86 8.77 9.15
N ILE A 62 -0.25 7.61 8.95
CA ILE A 62 1.13 7.50 8.49
C ILE A 62 1.14 7.44 6.96
N ILE A 63 1.97 8.28 6.34
CA ILE A 63 2.26 8.25 4.92
C ILE A 63 3.73 7.86 4.72
N TYR A 64 3.96 7.03 3.70
CA TYR A 64 5.30 6.61 3.28
C TYR A 64 5.72 7.39 2.02
N ASN A 65 6.90 7.98 2.05
CA ASN A 65 7.66 8.23 0.83
C ASN A 65 8.30 6.92 0.38
N THR A 66 7.60 6.21 -0.51
CA THR A 66 7.96 4.85 -0.93
C THR A 66 9.39 4.71 -1.46
N GLY A 67 9.90 5.71 -2.19
CA GLY A 67 11.26 5.68 -2.72
C GLY A 67 12.33 5.78 -1.63
N THR A 68 12.09 6.60 -0.61
CA THR A 68 12.98 6.72 0.55
C THR A 68 12.88 5.49 1.44
N PHE A 69 11.66 5.06 1.75
CA PHE A 69 11.39 3.91 2.62
C PHE A 69 12.03 2.62 2.11
N MET A 70 11.90 2.32 0.80
CA MET A 70 12.49 1.11 0.24
C MET A 70 14.03 1.12 0.24
N LYS A 71 14.65 2.30 0.05
CA LYS A 71 16.12 2.44 0.16
C LYS A 71 16.58 2.25 1.60
N TRP A 72 15.85 2.82 2.56
CA TRP A 72 16.12 2.64 3.98
C TRP A 72 16.02 1.15 4.37
N LEU A 73 14.92 0.48 4.03
CA LEU A 73 14.76 -0.96 4.28
C LEU A 73 15.88 -1.81 3.66
N GLN A 74 16.27 -1.51 2.42
CA GLN A 74 17.36 -2.22 1.76
C GLN A 74 18.69 -2.06 2.52
N ASN A 75 18.96 -0.86 3.04
CA ASN A 75 20.18 -0.59 3.80
C ASN A 75 20.17 -1.29 5.16
N GLU A 76 19.04 -1.30 5.88
CA GLU A 76 18.90 -2.03 7.14
C GLU A 76 19.16 -3.53 6.93
N VAL A 77 18.54 -4.13 5.91
CA VAL A 77 18.71 -5.55 5.60
C VAL A 77 20.15 -5.87 5.19
N ARG A 78 20.85 -4.99 4.47
CA ARG A 78 22.30 -5.13 4.19
C ARG A 78 23.15 -5.07 5.44
N GLN A 79 22.85 -4.16 6.38
CA GLN A 79 23.61 -4.03 7.63
C GLN A 79 23.45 -5.28 8.52
N LEU A 80 22.33 -5.98 8.40
CA LEU A 80 22.10 -7.28 9.03
C LEU A 80 22.80 -8.45 8.32
N GLY A 81 23.52 -8.20 7.23
CA GLY A 81 24.34 -9.20 6.52
C GLY A 81 23.67 -9.86 5.32
N ALA A 82 22.49 -9.41 4.91
CA ALA A 82 21.83 -9.96 3.72
C ALA A 82 22.53 -9.53 2.42
N THR A 83 22.52 -10.43 1.44
CA THR A 83 22.98 -10.16 0.08
C THR A 83 21.79 -9.88 -0.85
N PHE A 84 22.03 -9.14 -1.92
CA PHE A 84 21.02 -8.86 -2.95
C PHE A 84 21.54 -9.36 -4.29
N GLU A 85 20.73 -10.18 -4.96
CA GLU A 85 21.01 -10.70 -6.29
C GLU A 85 19.88 -10.29 -7.25
N GLN A 86 20.24 -9.79 -8.42
CA GLN A 86 19.27 -9.54 -9.48
C GLN A 86 19.25 -10.75 -10.42
N ARG A 87 18.24 -11.60 -10.26
CA ARG A 87 18.04 -12.81 -11.07
C ARG A 87 16.55 -13.07 -11.30
N LEU A 88 16.22 -13.72 -12.42
CA LEU A 88 14.90 -14.30 -12.65
C LEU A 88 14.78 -15.63 -11.92
N VAL A 89 13.83 -15.73 -11.00
CA VAL A 89 13.37 -17.00 -10.43
C VAL A 89 12.18 -17.45 -11.26
N SER A 90 12.29 -18.60 -11.93
CA SER A 90 11.22 -19.18 -12.75
C SER A 90 10.58 -20.43 -12.15
N ASP A 91 11.23 -21.07 -11.16
CA ASP A 91 10.74 -22.27 -10.49
C ASP A 91 11.36 -22.36 -9.09
N PHE A 92 10.53 -22.47 -8.05
CA PHE A 92 10.98 -22.63 -6.66
C PHE A 92 11.78 -23.93 -6.45
N ASN A 93 11.60 -24.94 -7.29
CA ASN A 93 12.32 -26.21 -7.19
C ASN A 93 13.80 -26.10 -7.56
N ALA A 94 14.20 -25.06 -8.32
CA ALA A 94 15.59 -24.83 -8.67
C ALA A 94 16.40 -24.18 -7.55
N GLU A 95 15.72 -23.60 -6.55
CA GLU A 95 16.33 -22.76 -5.53
C GLU A 95 17.06 -23.58 -4.45
N ASP A 96 18.31 -23.19 -4.17
CA ASP A 96 19.18 -23.86 -3.19
C ASP A 96 19.13 -23.14 -1.83
N CYS A 97 18.16 -23.50 -1.01
CA CYS A 97 17.99 -22.90 0.30
C CYS A 97 17.23 -23.82 1.25
N ASP A 98 17.29 -23.53 2.54
CA ASP A 98 16.49 -24.24 3.56
C ASP A 98 15.06 -23.68 3.66
N LEU A 99 14.91 -22.36 3.45
CA LEU A 99 13.64 -21.63 3.51
C LEU A 99 13.54 -20.62 2.36
N LEU A 100 12.43 -20.68 1.64
CA LEU A 100 12.04 -19.73 0.60
C LEU A 100 10.82 -18.94 1.06
N VAL A 101 10.91 -17.61 1.05
CA VAL A 101 9.76 -16.73 1.30
C VAL A 101 9.32 -16.09 -0.03
N ASN A 102 8.16 -16.51 -0.52
CA ASN A 102 7.59 -16.03 -1.78
C ASN A 102 6.83 -14.71 -1.56
N CYS A 103 7.50 -13.59 -1.85
CA CYS A 103 6.93 -12.24 -1.84
C CYS A 103 6.72 -11.67 -3.26
N SER A 104 6.44 -12.52 -4.25
CA SER A 104 6.49 -12.17 -5.68
C SER A 104 5.30 -11.33 -6.22
N GLY A 105 4.33 -10.99 -5.36
CA GLY A 105 3.20 -10.15 -5.75
C GLY A 105 2.36 -10.80 -6.86
N LEU A 106 2.25 -10.13 -8.01
CA LEU A 106 1.49 -10.65 -9.16
C LEU A 106 2.11 -11.90 -9.79
N ALA A 107 3.44 -12.05 -9.70
CA ALA A 107 4.12 -13.21 -10.28
C ALA A 107 3.80 -14.52 -9.53
N ALA A 108 3.15 -14.46 -8.37
CA ALA A 108 2.64 -15.66 -7.69
C ALA A 108 1.61 -16.43 -8.54
N LYS A 109 0.93 -15.76 -9.48
CA LYS A 109 0.07 -16.44 -10.45
C LYS A 109 0.81 -17.55 -11.19
N GLU A 110 2.03 -17.26 -11.64
CA GLU A 110 2.86 -18.20 -12.39
C GLU A 110 3.74 -19.04 -11.46
N LEU A 111 4.42 -18.40 -10.51
CA LEU A 111 5.42 -19.06 -9.66
C LEU A 111 4.82 -19.99 -8.60
N ALA A 112 3.65 -19.65 -8.06
CA ALA A 112 2.94 -20.49 -7.08
C ALA A 112 1.75 -21.24 -7.71
N GLY A 113 1.48 -21.03 -9.01
CA GLY A 113 0.31 -21.61 -9.68
C GLY A 113 -1.02 -21.09 -9.15
N ASP A 114 -1.05 -19.89 -8.58
CA ASP A 114 -2.25 -19.31 -7.98
C ASP A 114 -3.07 -18.52 -9.01
N ASP A 115 -3.98 -19.23 -9.69
CA ASP A 115 -4.83 -18.64 -10.71
C ASP A 115 -5.84 -17.62 -10.18
N THR A 116 -5.99 -17.49 -8.86
CA THR A 116 -6.86 -16.50 -8.24
C THR A 116 -6.21 -15.13 -8.10
N VAL A 117 -4.92 -14.99 -8.41
CA VAL A 117 -4.19 -13.71 -8.44
C VAL A 117 -4.50 -12.94 -9.73
N TYR A 118 -4.79 -11.65 -9.61
CA TYR A 118 -5.10 -10.76 -10.72
C TYR A 118 -4.66 -9.31 -10.45
N PRO A 119 -4.37 -8.51 -11.50
CA PRO A 119 -4.01 -7.11 -11.32
C PRO A 119 -5.24 -6.26 -11.02
N ILE A 120 -5.05 -5.25 -10.16
CA ILE A 120 -5.97 -4.13 -10.05
C ILE A 120 -5.17 -2.89 -10.46
N ARG A 121 -5.33 -2.48 -11.71
CA ARG A 121 -4.61 -1.31 -12.25
C ARG A 121 -5.05 -0.04 -11.55
N GLY A 122 -4.08 0.82 -11.27
CA GLY A 122 -4.29 2.17 -10.74
C GLY A 122 -3.41 3.18 -11.44
N GLN A 123 -4.06 4.25 -11.90
CA GLN A 123 -3.44 5.44 -12.47
C GLN A 123 -3.36 6.53 -11.40
N ILE A 124 -2.19 7.15 -11.27
CA ILE A 124 -1.95 8.31 -10.41
C ILE A 124 -1.26 9.43 -11.18
N ILE A 125 -1.28 10.64 -10.60
CA ILE A 125 -0.50 11.78 -11.07
C ILE A 125 0.41 12.22 -9.93
N LYS A 126 1.71 12.32 -10.21
CA LYS A 126 2.67 12.94 -9.30
C LYS A 126 2.74 14.44 -9.59
N VAL A 127 2.62 15.24 -8.54
CA VAL A 127 2.73 16.69 -8.62
C VAL A 127 3.63 17.22 -7.51
N HIS A 128 4.10 18.45 -7.68
CA HIS A 128 4.81 19.19 -6.64
C HIS A 128 3.96 20.40 -6.23
N ASN A 129 3.54 20.42 -4.96
CA ASN A 129 2.87 21.56 -4.33
C ASN A 129 3.03 21.51 -2.80
N PRO A 130 3.88 22.37 -2.19
CA PRO A 130 4.09 22.38 -0.75
C PRO A 130 2.90 22.92 0.06
N LYS A 131 1.87 23.50 -0.58
CA LYS A 131 0.65 23.96 0.09
C LYS A 131 -0.39 22.84 0.27
N LEU A 132 -0.20 21.70 -0.38
CA LEU A 132 -0.99 20.50 -0.14
C LEU A 132 -0.28 19.72 0.97
N ASP A 133 -0.69 19.96 2.21
CA ASP A 133 -0.07 19.40 3.43
C ASP A 133 -1.00 18.49 4.23
N LYS A 134 -2.23 18.27 3.74
CA LYS A 134 -3.25 17.41 4.36
C LYS A 134 -3.60 16.23 3.47
N TYR A 135 -3.81 15.09 4.11
CA TYR A 135 -4.39 13.93 3.44
C TYR A 135 -5.88 14.17 3.22
N VAL A 136 -6.36 13.94 2.00
CA VAL A 136 -7.77 14.07 1.66
C VAL A 136 -8.15 12.88 0.79
N ALA A 137 -9.21 12.16 1.16
CA ALA A 137 -9.77 11.11 0.33
C ALA A 137 -11.30 11.20 0.25
N ALA A 138 -11.83 10.77 -0.89
CA ALA A 138 -13.26 10.70 -1.17
C ALA A 138 -13.59 9.39 -1.89
N ILE A 139 -14.64 8.72 -1.40
CA ILE A 139 -15.29 7.58 -2.06
C ILE A 139 -16.59 8.08 -2.70
N HIS A 140 -16.69 7.88 -4.01
CA HIS A 140 -17.80 8.38 -4.83
C HIS A 140 -18.83 7.27 -5.09
N ARG A 141 -20.12 7.60 -5.17
CA ARG A 141 -21.21 6.64 -5.45
C ARG A 141 -21.07 5.87 -6.77
N ASP A 142 -20.29 6.41 -7.70
CA ASP A 142 -19.98 5.78 -8.99
C ASP A 142 -18.84 4.74 -8.90
N GLY A 143 -18.33 4.49 -7.68
CA GLY A 143 -17.23 3.56 -7.41
C GLY A 143 -15.84 4.16 -7.66
N HIS A 144 -15.73 5.43 -8.04
CA HIS A 144 -14.44 6.09 -8.15
C HIS A 144 -13.89 6.48 -6.78
N HIS A 145 -12.56 6.41 -6.68
CA HIS A 145 -11.82 6.86 -5.52
C HIS A 145 -10.99 8.09 -5.88
N THR A 146 -11.00 9.10 -5.01
CA THR A 146 -10.13 10.27 -5.15
C THR A 146 -9.31 10.43 -3.89
N TYR A 147 -8.00 10.60 -4.01
CA TYR A 147 -7.11 10.83 -2.89
C TYR A 147 -5.99 11.80 -3.25
N ILE A 148 -5.62 12.61 -2.27
CA ILE A 148 -4.52 13.57 -2.31
C ILE A 148 -3.63 13.20 -1.14
N ILE A 149 -2.47 12.64 -1.45
CA ILE A 149 -1.53 12.12 -0.46
C ILE A 149 -0.28 13.01 -0.47
N PRO A 150 -0.13 13.91 0.50
CA PRO A 150 1.06 14.75 0.60
C PRO A 150 2.22 13.96 1.23
N ARG A 151 3.40 14.15 0.66
CA ARG A 151 4.68 13.62 1.10
C ARG A 151 5.61 14.79 1.45
N PRO A 152 6.72 14.55 2.16
CA PRO A 152 7.62 15.62 2.58
C PRO A 152 8.17 16.39 1.38
N HIS A 153 8.56 17.64 1.60
CA HIS A 153 9.14 18.52 0.58
C HIS A 153 8.20 18.85 -0.61
N GLY A 154 6.89 18.77 -0.41
CA GLY A 154 5.89 19.18 -1.40
C GLY A 154 5.62 18.16 -2.51
N ASP A 155 6.16 16.95 -2.40
CA ASP A 155 5.76 15.83 -3.26
C ASP A 155 4.33 15.42 -2.94
N VAL A 156 3.47 15.31 -3.95
CA VAL A 156 2.06 14.92 -3.74
C VAL A 156 1.66 13.86 -4.76
N VAL A 157 0.94 12.85 -4.28
CA VAL A 157 0.31 11.85 -5.13
C VAL A 157 -1.18 12.14 -5.22
N LEU A 158 -1.65 12.38 -6.44
CA LEU A 158 -3.05 12.48 -6.79
C LEU A 158 -3.48 11.13 -7.35
N GLY A 159 -4.58 10.58 -6.85
CA GLY A 159 -5.16 9.39 -7.43
C GLY A 159 -6.67 9.32 -7.19
N GLY A 160 -7.33 8.26 -7.62
CA GLY A 160 -6.76 7.26 -8.51
C GLY A 160 -7.84 6.52 -9.28
N THR A 161 -7.41 5.46 -9.96
CA THR A 161 -8.31 4.50 -10.61
C THR A 161 -8.20 3.12 -9.96
N VAL A 162 -9.26 2.35 -10.12
CA VAL A 162 -9.39 0.96 -9.65
C VAL A 162 -9.96 0.15 -10.80
N GLN A 163 -9.10 -0.59 -11.50
CA GLN A 163 -9.46 -1.33 -12.71
C GLN A 163 -9.01 -2.80 -12.58
N PRO A 164 -9.89 -3.68 -12.06
CA PRO A 164 -9.60 -5.11 -11.95
C PRO A 164 -9.34 -5.77 -13.32
N HIS A 165 -8.45 -6.76 -13.34
CA HIS A 165 -8.07 -7.55 -14.51
C HIS A 165 -7.43 -6.77 -15.68
N ASN A 166 -7.13 -5.49 -15.50
CA ASN A 166 -6.37 -4.71 -16.48
C ASN A 166 -4.86 -4.89 -16.23
N TRP A 167 -4.16 -5.46 -17.22
CA TRP A 167 -2.73 -5.73 -17.18
C TRP A 167 -1.87 -4.61 -17.79
N SER A 168 -2.49 -3.58 -18.36
CA SER A 168 -1.74 -2.50 -19.00
C SER A 168 -0.93 -1.70 -17.97
N ILE A 169 0.36 -1.56 -18.25
CA ILE A 169 1.29 -0.71 -17.50
C ILE A 169 1.46 0.66 -18.15
N ASP A 170 0.80 0.89 -19.29
CA ASP A 170 0.86 2.16 -20.00
C ASP A 170 -0.07 3.17 -19.33
N ASN A 171 0.26 4.45 -19.46
CA ASN A 171 -0.62 5.52 -19.05
C ASN A 171 -1.82 5.60 -20.00
N ASP A 172 -2.98 5.94 -19.45
CA ASP A 172 -4.20 6.20 -20.22
C ASP A 172 -4.60 7.67 -20.01
N ASP A 173 -4.72 8.43 -21.09
CA ASP A 173 -4.95 9.88 -21.02
C ASP A 173 -6.31 10.22 -20.42
N SER A 174 -7.35 9.42 -20.69
CA SER A 174 -8.69 9.61 -20.12
C SER A 174 -8.69 9.37 -18.60
N ASP A 175 -7.95 8.37 -18.12
CA ASP A 175 -7.78 8.14 -16.69
C ASP A 175 -7.03 9.29 -16.02
N VAL A 176 -5.99 9.83 -16.68
CA VAL A 176 -5.21 10.97 -16.18
C VAL A 176 -6.09 12.21 -16.07
N GLU A 177 -6.82 12.56 -17.13
CA GLU A 177 -7.75 13.70 -17.13
C GLU A 177 -8.80 13.54 -16.03
N GLY A 178 -9.43 12.36 -15.92
CA GLY A 178 -10.43 12.11 -14.90
C GLY A 178 -9.89 12.18 -13.46
N VAL A 179 -8.68 11.66 -13.20
CA VAL A 179 -8.03 11.80 -11.88
C VAL A 179 -7.74 13.27 -11.58
N TRP A 180 -7.22 14.02 -12.54
CA TRP A 180 -6.92 15.43 -12.38
C TRP A 180 -8.17 16.25 -12.04
N GLU A 181 -9.24 16.08 -12.81
CA GLU A 181 -10.52 16.78 -12.60
C GLU A 181 -11.12 16.51 -11.22
N ARG A 182 -11.17 15.23 -10.81
CA ARG A 182 -11.70 14.86 -9.49
C ARG A 182 -10.86 15.42 -8.36
N CYS A 183 -9.53 15.36 -8.46
CA CYS A 183 -8.64 15.95 -7.45
C CYS A 183 -8.78 17.48 -7.38
N CYS A 184 -8.89 18.17 -8.51
CA CYS A 184 -9.13 19.62 -8.57
C CYS A 184 -10.46 20.01 -7.92
N LYS A 185 -11.52 19.24 -8.19
CA LYS A 185 -12.83 19.45 -7.58
C LYS A 185 -12.81 19.22 -6.07
N LEU A 186 -12.12 18.16 -5.61
CA LEU A 186 -12.03 17.82 -4.19
C LEU A 186 -11.19 18.83 -3.39
N TRP A 187 -10.13 19.35 -4.00
CA TRP A 187 -9.26 20.33 -3.35
C TRP A 187 -8.70 21.33 -4.38
N PRO A 188 -9.31 22.54 -4.51
CA PRO A 188 -8.98 23.49 -5.58
C PRO A 188 -7.51 23.92 -5.67
N GLU A 189 -6.75 23.88 -4.56
CA GLU A 189 -5.31 24.18 -4.57
C GLU A 189 -4.50 23.23 -5.48
N VAL A 190 -5.05 22.07 -5.86
CA VAL A 190 -4.44 21.17 -6.84
C VAL A 190 -4.15 21.87 -8.17
N HIS A 191 -5.01 22.81 -8.60
CA HIS A 191 -4.80 23.59 -9.83
C HIS A 191 -3.46 24.34 -9.87
N ASN A 192 -2.91 24.70 -8.70
CA ASN A 192 -1.67 25.45 -8.58
C ASN A 192 -0.43 24.55 -8.55
N SER A 193 -0.60 23.23 -8.74
CA SER A 193 0.49 22.27 -8.61
C SER A 193 1.33 22.19 -9.88
N LYS A 194 2.65 22.02 -9.72
CA LYS A 194 3.53 21.68 -10.83
C LYS A 194 3.41 20.19 -11.13
N VAL A 195 2.91 19.82 -12.31
CA VAL A 195 2.81 18.42 -12.71
C VAL A 195 4.20 17.82 -12.91
N VAL A 196 4.47 16.68 -12.28
CA VAL A 196 5.69 15.88 -12.50
C VAL A 196 5.43 14.81 -13.55
N GLY A 197 4.27 14.12 -13.47
CA GLY A 197 3.82 13.20 -14.53
C GLY A 197 2.88 12.09 -14.03
N PRO A 198 2.18 11.42 -14.96
CA PRO A 198 1.31 10.29 -14.66
C PRO A 198 2.10 8.97 -14.49
N VAL A 199 1.56 8.06 -13.69
CA VAL A 199 2.11 6.71 -13.49
C VAL A 199 0.98 5.69 -13.36
N ALA A 200 1.04 4.62 -14.16
CA ALA A 200 0.23 3.42 -14.01
C ALA A 200 0.97 2.37 -13.16
N GLY A 201 0.23 1.64 -12.32
CA GLY A 201 0.76 0.51 -11.56
C GLY A 201 -0.28 -0.59 -11.37
N LEU A 202 0.18 -1.81 -11.15
CA LEU A 202 -0.67 -2.98 -10.96
C LEU A 202 -0.61 -3.44 -9.51
N ARG A 203 -1.73 -3.34 -8.79
CA ARG A 203 -1.84 -3.87 -7.43
C ARG A 203 -2.06 -5.40 -7.50
N PRO A 204 -1.37 -6.21 -6.68
CA PRO A 204 -1.54 -7.65 -6.67
C PRO A 204 -2.82 -8.05 -5.92
N GLY A 205 -3.95 -8.15 -6.62
CA GLY A 205 -5.22 -8.65 -6.07
C GLY A 205 -5.29 -10.17 -6.08
N ARG A 206 -6.12 -10.75 -5.21
CA ARG A 206 -6.42 -12.18 -5.20
C ARG A 206 -7.81 -12.45 -4.67
N THR A 207 -8.54 -13.41 -5.26
CA THR A 207 -9.80 -13.89 -4.71
C THR A 207 -9.53 -14.57 -3.37
N GLY A 208 -10.06 -14.04 -2.27
CA GLY A 208 -9.78 -14.52 -0.92
C GLY A 208 -8.73 -13.69 -0.16
N GLY A 209 -8.21 -12.60 -0.74
CA GLY A 209 -7.32 -11.67 -0.07
C GLY A 209 -5.87 -12.13 0.01
N VAL A 210 -5.12 -11.61 0.98
CA VAL A 210 -3.69 -11.91 1.20
C VAL A 210 -3.48 -13.42 1.30
N CYS A 211 -2.48 -13.94 0.60
CA CYS A 211 -1.99 -15.30 0.82
C CYS A 211 -0.78 -15.22 1.76
N LEU A 212 -0.97 -15.70 2.99
CA LEU A 212 0.07 -15.80 4.00
C LEU A 212 -0.03 -17.15 4.69
N GLU A 213 0.74 -18.12 4.19
CA GLU A 213 0.70 -19.50 4.67
C GLU A 213 1.99 -20.26 4.32
N MET A 214 2.22 -21.38 5.00
CA MET A 214 3.28 -22.33 4.63
C MET A 214 2.76 -23.25 3.53
N ASP A 215 3.52 -23.45 2.44
CA ASP A 215 3.21 -24.49 1.45
C ASP A 215 3.29 -25.86 2.15
N PRO A 216 2.26 -26.72 2.00
CA PRO A 216 2.29 -28.06 2.57
C PRO A 216 3.43 -28.93 2.04
N ARG A 217 4.05 -28.56 0.92
CA ARG A 217 5.14 -29.28 0.27
C ARG A 217 6.43 -28.50 0.38
N SER A 218 7.52 -29.22 0.59
CA SER A 218 8.86 -28.70 0.35
C SER A 218 9.16 -28.65 -1.14
N THR A 219 10.11 -27.80 -1.55
CA THR A 219 10.66 -27.84 -2.91
C THR A 219 11.37 -29.17 -3.18
N GLN A 220 11.66 -29.48 -4.46
CA GLN A 220 12.41 -30.70 -4.81
C GLN A 220 13.77 -30.82 -4.11
N ARG A 221 14.38 -29.69 -3.72
CA ARG A 221 15.65 -29.63 -2.98
C ARG A 221 15.48 -29.61 -1.46
N GLY A 222 14.25 -29.69 -0.96
CA GLY A 222 13.93 -29.81 0.46
C GLY A 222 13.54 -28.49 1.16
N ALA A 223 13.63 -27.34 0.48
CA ALA A 223 13.33 -26.04 1.07
C ALA A 223 11.87 -25.97 1.56
N LYS A 224 11.64 -25.37 2.73
CA LYS A 224 10.29 -24.95 3.14
C LYS A 224 9.89 -23.70 2.36
N VAL A 225 8.62 -23.55 2.02
CA VAL A 225 8.12 -22.38 1.30
C VAL A 225 7.06 -21.68 2.13
N ILE A 226 7.23 -20.38 2.38
CA ILE A 226 6.21 -19.52 2.97
C ILE A 226 5.74 -18.56 1.88
N HIS A 227 4.44 -18.51 1.65
CA HIS A 227 3.79 -17.54 0.78
C HIS A 227 3.46 -16.27 1.55
N ASN A 228 3.72 -15.10 0.94
CA ASN A 228 3.34 -13.79 1.46
C ASN A 228 3.12 -12.82 0.30
N TYR A 229 1.98 -12.91 -0.37
CA TYR A 229 1.67 -12.14 -1.56
C TYR A 229 0.18 -11.71 -1.63
N ALA A 230 -0.19 -11.04 -2.72
CA ALA A 230 -1.55 -10.56 -2.98
C ALA A 230 -2.13 -9.54 -1.99
N HIS A 231 -1.36 -8.50 -1.67
CA HIS A 231 -1.75 -7.46 -0.73
C HIS A 231 -2.73 -6.40 -1.27
N GLY A 232 -3.19 -6.54 -2.52
CA GLY A 232 -4.07 -5.57 -3.17
C GLY A 232 -3.52 -4.14 -3.08
N GLY A 233 -4.39 -3.18 -2.74
CA GLY A 233 -4.01 -1.78 -2.48
C GLY A 233 -3.44 -1.51 -1.09
N SER A 234 -3.35 -2.52 -0.22
CA SER A 234 -3.05 -2.36 1.21
C SER A 234 -1.67 -2.87 1.61
N GLY A 235 -0.78 -3.13 0.66
CA GLY A 235 0.57 -3.65 0.92
C GLY A 235 1.34 -2.85 1.96
N HIS A 236 1.43 -1.53 1.81
CA HIS A 236 2.09 -0.69 2.81
C HIS A 236 1.38 -0.67 4.16
N THR A 237 0.05 -0.76 4.19
CA THR A 237 -0.71 -0.79 5.45
C THR A 237 -0.48 -2.07 6.24
N LEU A 238 -0.33 -3.21 5.55
CA LEU A 238 -0.29 -4.54 6.17
C LEU A 238 1.13 -5.12 6.33
N HIS A 239 2.13 -4.60 5.60
CA HIS A 239 3.43 -5.27 5.43
C HIS A 239 4.12 -5.71 6.72
N TRP A 240 4.07 -4.89 7.78
CA TRP A 240 4.78 -5.20 9.02
C TRP A 240 4.15 -6.38 9.76
N GLY A 241 2.82 -6.41 9.86
CA GLY A 241 2.10 -7.54 10.45
C GLY A 241 2.33 -8.82 9.64
N CYS A 242 2.23 -8.74 8.30
CA CYS A 242 2.51 -9.87 7.43
C CYS A 242 3.97 -10.38 7.59
N ALA A 243 4.94 -9.48 7.74
CA ALA A 243 6.33 -9.88 7.99
C ALA A 243 6.49 -10.60 9.35
N GLN A 244 5.79 -10.15 10.39
CA GLN A 244 5.79 -10.83 11.70
C GLN A 244 5.20 -12.24 11.61
N ASP A 245 4.10 -12.43 10.87
CA ASP A 245 3.49 -13.74 10.68
C ASP A 245 4.42 -14.70 9.89
N VAL A 246 5.15 -14.19 8.90
CA VAL A 246 6.19 -14.97 8.19
C VAL A 246 7.27 -15.44 9.16
N VAL A 247 7.75 -14.57 10.05
CA VAL A 247 8.76 -14.93 11.06
C VAL A 247 8.20 -15.98 12.02
N ALA A 248 6.93 -15.85 12.44
CA ALA A 248 6.28 -16.82 13.31
C ALA A 248 6.17 -18.20 12.64
N LEU A 249 5.78 -18.27 11.37
CA LEU A 249 5.73 -19.52 10.59
C LEU A 249 7.11 -20.15 10.41
N ALA A 250 8.14 -19.35 10.10
CA ALA A 250 9.50 -19.83 9.96
C ALA A 250 10.05 -20.40 11.29
N SER A 251 9.76 -19.74 12.41
CA SER A 251 10.23 -20.13 13.73
C SER A 251 9.71 -21.50 14.20
N GLN A 252 8.57 -21.96 13.66
CA GLN A 252 8.03 -23.30 13.94
C GLN A 252 8.94 -24.42 13.41
N HIS A 253 9.79 -24.14 12.42
CA HIS A 253 10.61 -25.13 11.73
C HIS A 253 12.11 -24.95 11.95
N PHE A 254 12.58 -23.71 12.08
CA PHE A 254 14.01 -23.38 12.13
C PHE A 254 14.53 -23.02 13.53
N GLY A 255 13.66 -22.98 14.54
CA GLY A 255 13.99 -22.51 15.88
C GLY A 255 14.31 -21.02 15.91
N ALA A 256 13.97 -20.33 17.00
CA ALA A 256 14.53 -19.01 17.23
C ALA A 256 16.00 -19.21 17.59
N GLY A 257 16.92 -18.84 16.69
CA GLY A 257 18.33 -18.72 17.05
C GLY A 257 18.40 -17.92 18.35
N THR A 258 18.92 -18.52 19.42
CA THR A 258 19.17 -17.83 20.69
C THR A 258 20.29 -16.84 20.46
N ASP A 259 19.98 -15.68 19.86
CA ASP A 259 20.71 -14.43 20.02
C ASP A 259 19.98 -13.30 19.25
N LYS A 260 19.34 -12.42 20.03
CA LYS A 260 18.90 -11.07 19.65
C LYS A 260 18.01 -10.95 18.39
N VAL A 261 16.73 -11.32 18.52
CA VAL A 261 15.68 -10.55 17.84
C VAL A 261 15.51 -9.25 18.62
N SER A 262 16.38 -8.26 18.34
CA SER A 262 16.15 -6.90 18.82
C SER A 262 14.88 -6.38 18.16
N LYS A 263 13.90 -6.04 19.00
CA LYS A 263 12.72 -5.27 18.61
C LYS A 263 13.17 -4.05 17.78
N LEU A 264 12.79 -4.04 16.50
CA LEU A 264 12.68 -2.83 15.68
C LEU A 264 11.26 -2.27 15.82
#